data_AF-K2D1C3-F1
#
_entry.id   AF-K2D1C3-F1
#
_cell.length_a   1.000
_cell.length_b   1.000
_cell.length_c   1.000
_cell.angle_alpha   90.00
_cell.angle_beta   90.00
_cell.angle_gamma   90.00
#
_symmetry.space_group_name_H-M   'P 1'
#
loop_
_entity.id
_entity.type
_entity.pdbx_description
1 polymer ?
#
loop_
_entity_poly.entity_id
_entity_poly.type
_entity_poly.pdbx_seq_one_letter_code
_entity_poly.pdbx_strand_id
1 'polypeptide(L)' 'MKFFKIAGAGKPKAGLLGAQVLSDTEVIKLASLPIRDVLLGQLVAQLNAPIQSLHYALSWNMNKLVWALNAIKNKRG' A
#
# COMPACT_ATOMS: atom_id res chain seq x y z
N MET A 1 11.02 -7.04 17.49
CA MET A 1 12.04 -7.83 16.75
C MET A 1 13.43 -7.16 16.61
N LYS A 2 13.64 -5.89 17.03
CA LYS A 2 15.01 -5.32 17.09
C LYS A 2 15.94 -6.17 17.98
N PHE A 3 15.40 -6.82 19.01
CA PHE A 3 16.15 -7.71 19.89
C PHE A 3 16.82 -8.91 19.19
N PHE A 4 16.09 -9.75 18.44
CA PHE A 4 16.66 -10.94 17.80
C PHE A 4 17.60 -10.65 16.61
N LYS A 5 17.42 -9.52 15.93
CA LYS A 5 18.36 -9.07 14.87
C LYS A 5 19.63 -8.44 15.43
N ILE A 6 19.59 -7.85 16.62
CA ILE A 6 20.75 -7.22 17.28
C ILE A 6 21.54 -8.22 18.13
N ALA A 7 20.86 -9.19 18.77
CA ALA A 7 21.48 -10.10 19.74
C ALA A 7 22.06 -11.39 19.13
N GLY A 8 21.88 -11.65 17.83
CA GLY A 8 22.49 -12.81 17.15
C GLY A 8 22.11 -14.19 17.70
N ALA A 9 21.14 -14.31 18.62
CA ALA A 9 20.78 -15.57 19.25
C ALA A 9 19.25 -15.67 19.44
N GLY A 10 18.63 -16.61 18.72
CA GLY A 10 17.24 -17.05 18.93
C GLY A 10 16.34 -16.86 17.71
N LYS A 11 15.94 -17.96 17.06
CA LYS A 11 14.80 -17.98 16.13
C LYS A 11 13.50 -18.12 16.96
N PRO A 12 12.46 -17.33 16.71
CA PRO A 12 11.18 -17.50 17.41
C PRO A 12 10.52 -18.81 16.97
N LYS A 13 10.62 -19.86 17.80
CA LYS A 13 10.14 -21.22 17.44
C LYS A 13 8.61 -21.34 17.33
N ALA A 14 7.87 -20.49 18.04
CA ALA A 14 6.41 -20.42 18.02
C ALA A 14 5.96 -19.05 18.56
N GLY A 15 4.77 -18.60 18.13
CA GLY A 15 4.10 -17.43 18.72
C GLY A 15 2.67 -17.76 19.09
N LEU A 16 2.13 -17.07 20.08
CA LEU A 16 0.73 -17.19 20.48
C LEU A 16 0.03 -15.89 20.14
N LEU A 17 -0.98 -15.94 19.27
CA LEU A 17 -1.88 -14.82 19.00
C LEU A 17 -3.25 -15.18 19.57
N GLY A 18 -3.53 -14.68 20.77
CA GLY A 18 -4.71 -15.11 21.53
C GLY A 18 -4.64 -16.62 21.82
N ALA A 19 -5.63 -17.38 21.35
CA ALA A 19 -5.70 -18.84 21.49
C ALA A 19 -5.04 -19.61 20.32
N GLN A 20 -4.55 -18.91 19.29
CA GLN A 20 -3.97 -19.55 18.10
C GLN A 20 -2.45 -19.69 18.23
N VAL A 21 -1.96 -20.92 18.08
CA VAL A 21 -0.52 -21.22 18.00
C VAL A 21 -0.06 -20.95 16.57
N LEU A 22 0.91 -20.06 16.43
CA LEU A 22 1.50 -19.63 15.16
C LEU A 22 2.87 -20.28 14.98
N SER A 23 3.14 -20.75 13.77
CA SER A 23 4.46 -21.21 13.34
C SER A 23 5.46 -20.05 13.22
N ASP A 24 6.77 -20.34 13.25
CA ASP A 24 7.86 -19.35 13.07
C ASP A 24 7.61 -18.44 11.84
N THR A 25 7.13 -19.02 10.73
CA THR A 25 6.84 -18.28 9.50
C THR A 25 5.71 -17.25 9.67
N GLU A 26 4.69 -17.56 10.46
CA GLU A 26 3.55 -16.67 10.72
C GLU A 26 3.91 -15.59 11.74
N VAL A 27 4.78 -15.91 12.71
CA VAL A 27 5.34 -14.93 13.65
C VAL A 27 6.16 -13.88 12.92
N ILE A 28 6.97 -14.29 11.95
CA ILE A 28 7.75 -13.37 11.10
C ILE A 28 6.81 -12.49 10.27
N LYS A 29 5.76 -13.07 9.68
CA LYS A 29 4.75 -12.29 8.92
C LYS A 29 4.06 -11.27 9.81
N LEU A 30 3.57 -11.64 10.99
CA LEU A 30 2.95 -10.71 11.93
C LEU A 30 3.90 -9.61 12.38
N ALA A 31 5.16 -9.94 12.63
CA ALA A 31 6.17 -8.96 12.98
C ALA A 31 6.53 -8.00 11.83
N SER A 32 6.23 -8.38 10.59
CA SER A 32 6.41 -7.55 9.40
C SER A 32 5.22 -6.65 9.08
N LEU A 33 4.05 -6.87 9.72
CA LEU A 33 2.91 -5.99 9.50
C LEU A 33 3.23 -4.56 9.97
N PRO A 34 2.82 -3.54 9.20
CA PRO A 34 2.94 -2.16 9.63
C PRO A 34 2.02 -1.88 10.83
N ILE A 35 2.26 -0.76 11.52
CA ILE A 35 1.48 -0.35 12.68
C ILE A 35 -0.01 -0.15 12.34
N ARG A 36 -0.89 -0.29 13.34
CA ARG A 36 -2.35 -0.28 13.17
C ARG A 36 -2.88 0.92 12.38
N ASP A 37 -2.39 2.12 12.64
CA ASP A 37 -2.89 3.33 11.97
C ASP A 37 -2.50 3.37 10.49
N VAL A 38 -1.34 2.79 10.13
CA VAL A 38 -0.94 2.64 8.73
C VAL A 38 -1.85 1.63 8.03
N LEU A 39 -2.21 0.52 8.68
CA LEU A 39 -3.16 -0.45 8.12
C LEU A 39 -4.56 0.15 7.93
N LEU A 40 -5.03 0.94 8.88
CA LEU A 40 -6.30 1.67 8.73
C LEU A 40 -6.24 2.71 7.62
N GLY A 41 -5.12 3.43 7.49
CA GLY A 41 -4.88 4.35 6.39
C GLY A 41 -4.91 3.63 5.03
N GLN A 42 -4.28 2.45 4.93
CA GLN A 42 -4.33 1.63 3.72
C GLN A 42 -5.75 1.16 3.38
N LEU A 43 -6.55 0.79 4.39
CA LEU A 43 -7.94 0.41 4.18
C LEU A 43 -8.77 1.57 3.63
N VAL A 44 -8.67 2.76 4.25
CA VAL A 44 -9.40 3.95 3.79
C VAL A 44 -8.94 4.37 2.39
N ALA A 45 -7.64 4.27 2.09
CA ALA A 45 -7.11 4.54 0.76
C ALA A 45 -7.67 3.56 -0.28
N GLN A 46 -7.76 2.28 0.05
CA GLN A 46 -8.37 1.26 -0.83
C GLN A 46 -9.86 1.52 -1.07
N LEU A 47 -10.60 1.92 -0.03
CA LEU A 47 -12.02 2.28 -0.17
C LEU A 47 -12.22 3.49 -1.10
N ASN A 48 -11.29 4.45 -1.10
CA ASN A 48 -11.35 5.63 -1.96
C ASN A 48 -10.80 5.40 -3.39
N ALA A 49 -10.06 4.31 -3.61
CA ALA A 49 -9.41 4.04 -4.90
C ALA A 49 -10.39 3.93 -6.09
N PRO A 50 -11.57 3.26 -5.99
CA PRO A 50 -12.52 3.18 -7.10
C PRO A 50 -13.12 4.53 -7.49
N ILE A 51 -13.37 5.40 -6.50
CA ILE A 51 -13.92 6.74 -6.72
C ILE A 51 -12.91 7.60 -7.50
N GLN A 52 -11.65 7.58 -7.08
CA GLN A 52 -10.57 8.27 -7.79
C GLN A 52 -10.40 7.71 -9.20
N SER A 53 -10.42 6.39 -9.36
CA SER A 53 -10.30 5.72 -10.67
C SER A 53 -11.42 6.14 -11.62
N LEU A 54 -12.67 6.18 -11.15
CA LEU A 54 -13.81 6.64 -11.94
C LEU A 54 -13.66 8.12 -12.35
N HIS A 55 -13.27 8.98 -11.41
CA HIS A 55 -13.01 10.38 -11.69
C HIS A 55 -11.91 10.56 -12.75
N TYR A 56 -10.82 9.80 -12.66
CA TYR A 56 -9.77 9.82 -13.67
C TYR A 56 -10.26 9.34 -15.04
N ALA A 57 -11.07 8.28 -15.07
CA ALA A 57 -11.64 7.76 -16.32
C ALA A 57 -12.54 8.80 -17.02
N LEU A 58 -13.41 9.48 -16.27
CA LEU A 58 -14.27 10.53 -16.81
C LEU A 58 -13.46 11.76 -17.29
N SER A 59 -12.50 12.19 -16.48
CA SER A 59 -11.67 13.37 -16.78
C SER A 59 -10.66 13.13 -17.91
N TRP A 60 -10.36 11.87 -18.26
CA TRP A 60 -9.35 11.52 -19.26
C TRP A 60 -9.64 12.10 -20.64
N ASN A 61 -10.91 12.06 -21.08
CA ASN A 61 -11.29 12.58 -22.40
C ASN A 61 -11.09 14.10 -22.50
N MET A 62 -11.43 14.84 -21.44
CA MET A 62 -11.22 16.29 -21.37
C MET A 62 -9.73 16.64 -21.40
N ASN A 63 -8.91 15.93 -20.62
CA ASN A 63 -7.46 16.12 -20.62
C ASN A 63 -6.84 15.84 -21.99
N LYS A 64 -7.30 14.78 -22.68
CA LYS A 64 -6.84 14.43 -24.02
C LYS A 64 -7.11 15.54 -25.04
N LEU A 65 -8.30 16.16 -24.98
CA LEU A 65 -8.62 17.29 -25.84
C LEU A 65 -7.70 18.49 -25.57
N VAL A 66 -7.50 18.84 -24.30
CA VAL A 66 -6.59 19.93 -23.91
C VAL A 66 -5.16 19.67 -24.39
N TRP A 67 -4.66 18.43 -24.24
CA TRP A 67 -3.34 18.06 -24.73
C TRP A 67 -3.22 18.14 -26.25
N ALA A 68 -4.25 17.70 -26.99
CA ALA A 68 -4.27 17.82 -28.44
C ALA A 68 -4.25 19.29 -28.90
N LEU A 69 -5.05 20.15 -28.27
CA LEU A 69 -5.06 21.59 -28.56
C LEU A 69 -3.72 22.25 -28.25
N ASN A 70 -3.09 21.90 -27.13
CA ASN A 70 -1.77 22.41 -26.76
C ASN A 70 -0.69 21.96 -27.76
N ALA A 71 -0.75 20.70 -28.23
CA ALA A 71 0.16 20.20 -29.25
C ALA A 71 0.03 20.97 -30.59
N ILE A 72 -1.19 21.33 -30.98
CA ILE A 72 -1.43 22.16 -32.17
C ILE A 72 -0.87 23.57 -31.97
N LYS A 73 -1.12 24.19 -30.81
CA LYS A 73 -0.58 25.51 -30.46
C LYS A 73 0.95 25.52 -30.57
N ASN A 74 1.62 24.55 -29.95
CA ASN A 74 3.09 24.48 -29.91
C ASN A 74 3.73 24.13 -31.26
N LYS A 75 2.98 23.52 -32.19
CA LYS A 75 3.47 23.23 -33.55
C LYS A 75 3.36 24.42 -34.49
N ARG A 76 2.47 25.37 -34.19
CA ARG A 76 2.24 26.59 -34.99
C ARG A 76 3.00 27.81 -34.47
N GLY A 77 3.48 27.76 -33.22
CA GLY A 77 4.37 28.76 -32.64
C GLY A 77 5.84 28.42 -32.84
#